data_AF-A0A1F3Z8L6-F1
#
_entry.id   AF-A0A1F3Z8L6-F1
#
_cell.length_a   1.000
_cell.length_b   1.000
_cell.length_c   1.000
_cell.angle_alpha   90.00
_cell.angle_beta   90.00
_cell.angle_gamma   90.00
#
_symmetry.space_group_name_H-M   'P 1'
#
loop_
_entity.id
_entity.type
_entity.pdbx_description
1 polymer ?
#
loop_
_entity_poly.entity_id
_entity_poly.type
_entity_poly.pdbx_seq_one_letter_code
_entity_poly.pdbx_strand_id
1 'polypeptide(L)'
;LYFGRFGCGWCDMTNKQAFSDPALRKLYTQNYVLVYVDSESGKRLRLPSGERITEAALGVRYKAFATPLFMFMEPDGKEIARIPGVKTTQDFQDYDRFVSGGHYKTQTLAQFLAEKP
;
A
#
# COMPACT_ATOMS: atom_id res chain seq x y z
N LEU A 1 0.47 -0.88 3.66
CA LEU A 1 1.78 -1.50 3.38
C LEU A 1 2.21 -1.14 1.96
N TYR A 2 3.42 -0.63 1.77
CA TYR A 2 3.97 -0.24 0.48
C TYR A 2 5.28 -1.01 0.26
N PHE A 3 5.29 -1.89 -0.74
CA PHE A 3 6.50 -2.55 -1.22
C PHE A 3 7.16 -1.75 -2.34
N GLY A 4 8.41 -1.38 -2.12
CA GLY A 4 9.29 -0.79 -3.11
C GLY A 4 10.60 -1.55 -3.19
N ARG A 5 11.57 -0.98 -3.89
CA ARG A 5 12.97 -1.41 -3.89
C ARG A 5 13.87 -0.24 -4.23
N PHE A 6 15.14 -0.32 -3.86
CA PHE A 6 16.13 0.65 -4.29
C PHE A 6 16.22 0.72 -5.83
N GLY A 7 16.37 1.94 -6.38
CA GLY A 7 16.48 2.16 -7.83
C GLY A 7 15.20 1.91 -8.64
N CYS A 8 14.03 1.77 -8.00
CA CYS A 8 12.76 1.61 -8.70
C CYS A 8 12.22 2.95 -9.23
N GLY A 9 12.34 3.19 -10.54
CA GLY A 9 11.85 4.42 -11.18
C GLY A 9 10.34 4.65 -11.03
N TRP A 10 9.53 3.59 -11.09
CA TRP A 10 8.08 3.68 -10.89
C TRP A 10 7.68 4.00 -9.44
N CYS A 11 8.48 3.54 -8.48
CA CYS A 11 8.33 3.85 -7.07
C CYS A 11 8.64 5.34 -6.82
N ASP A 12 9.75 5.83 -7.41
CA ASP A 12 10.12 7.25 -7.37
C ASP A 12 9.06 8.14 -8.02
N MET A 13 8.52 7.72 -9.17
CA MET A 13 7.42 8.45 -9.83
C MET A 13 6.19 8.58 -8.92
N THR A 14 5.78 7.49 -8.27
CA THR A 14 4.64 7.53 -7.34
C THR A 14 4.92 8.42 -6.13
N ASN A 15 6.14 8.35 -5.57
CA ASN A 15 6.54 9.20 -4.45
C ASN A 15 6.48 10.69 -4.82
N LYS A 16 6.94 11.06 -6.02
CA LYS A 16 6.98 12.44 -6.50
C LYS A 16 5.62 12.98 -6.93
N GLN A 17 4.77 12.15 -7.53
CA GLN A 17 3.48 12.58 -8.06
C GLN A 17 2.34 12.51 -7.04
N ALA A 18 2.42 11.58 -6.09
CA ALA A 18 1.35 11.36 -5.11
C ALA A 18 1.78 11.68 -3.68
N PHE A 19 2.80 11.00 -3.15
CA PHE A 19 3.15 11.13 -1.72
C PHE A 19 3.86 12.44 -1.35
N SER A 20 4.22 13.27 -2.33
CA SER A 20 4.67 14.65 -2.14
C SER A 20 3.52 15.61 -1.83
N ASP A 21 2.28 15.23 -2.12
CA ASP A 21 1.09 16.04 -1.85
C ASP A 21 0.84 16.13 -0.34
N PRO A 22 0.82 17.34 0.26
CA PRO A 22 0.68 17.51 1.70
C PRO A 22 -0.73 17.13 2.20
N ALA A 23 -1.77 17.30 1.39
CA ALA A 23 -3.13 16.91 1.76
C ALA A 23 -3.25 15.38 1.77
N LEU A 24 -2.67 14.69 0.79
CA LEU A 24 -2.64 13.22 0.78
C LEU A 24 -1.85 12.67 1.96
N ARG A 25 -0.67 13.26 2.25
CA ARG A 25 0.14 12.87 3.40
C ARG A 25 -0.64 13.01 4.71
N LYS A 26 -1.35 14.13 4.89
CA LYS A 26 -2.20 14.35 6.06
C LYS A 26 -3.32 13.31 6.15
N LEU A 27 -4.05 13.10 5.06
CA LEU A 27 -5.13 12.11 5.00
C LEU A 27 -4.64 10.71 5.39
N TYR A 28 -3.54 10.26 4.79
CA TYR A 28 -3.02 8.92 5.01
C TYR A 28 -2.44 8.71 6.40
N THR A 29 -1.77 9.72 6.97
CA THR A 29 -1.23 9.64 8.33
C THR A 29 -2.32 9.70 9.41
N GLN A 30 -3.50 10.24 9.10
CA GLN A 30 -4.66 10.23 10.00
C GLN A 30 -5.38 8.88 10.00
N ASN A 31 -5.47 8.21 8.84
CA ASN A 31 -6.29 7.00 8.69
C ASN A 31 -5.50 5.69 8.79
N TYR A 32 -4.18 5.69 8.58
CA TYR A 32 -3.40 4.46 8.45
C TYR A 32 -2.11 4.45 9.26
N VAL A 33 -1.72 3.24 9.68
CA VAL A 33 -0.33 2.94 10.00
C VAL A 33 0.42 2.67 8.68
N LEU A 34 1.29 3.61 8.32
CA LEU A 34 2.05 3.53 7.07
C LEU A 34 3.34 2.73 7.27
N VAL A 35 3.55 1.72 6.43
CA VAL A 35 4.72 0.86 6.47
C VAL A 35 5.29 0.74 5.06
N TYR A 36 6.56 1.06 4.91
CA TYR A 36 7.35 0.79 3.72
C TYR A 36 8.19 -0.47 3.93
N VAL A 37 8.28 -1.32 2.91
CA VAL A 37 9.11 -2.51 2.90
C VAL A 37 9.93 -2.52 1.63
N ASP A 38 11.24 -2.62 1.76
CA ASP A 38 12.13 -2.82 0.61
C ASP A 38 12.18 -4.32 0.26
N SER A 39 11.53 -4.71 -0.83
CA SER A 39 11.44 -6.10 -1.30
C SER A 39 12.78 -6.75 -1.65
N GLU A 40 13.88 -6.00 -1.69
CA GLU A 40 15.23 -6.52 -1.96
C GLU A 40 16.17 -6.38 -0.76
N SER A 41 15.70 -5.80 0.35
CA SER A 41 16.52 -5.55 1.53
C SER A 41 16.65 -6.77 2.44
N GLY A 42 17.88 -6.99 2.93
CA GLY A 42 18.20 -7.98 3.96
C GLY A 42 17.90 -7.53 5.39
N LYS A 43 17.41 -6.29 5.61
CA LYS A 43 17.08 -5.81 6.96
C LYS A 43 15.94 -6.64 7.53
N ARG A 44 15.97 -6.83 8.85
CA ARG A 44 14.99 -7.65 9.57
C ARG A 44 13.87 -6.79 10.15
N LEU A 45 12.65 -7.26 9.97
CA LEU A 45 11.43 -6.77 10.60
C LEU A 45 10.98 -7.76 11.67
N ARG A 46 10.20 -7.27 12.63
CA ARG A 46 9.45 -8.11 13.57
C ARG A 46 7.97 -7.97 13.27
N LEU A 47 7.31 -9.08 12.94
CA LEU A 47 5.88 -9.10 12.68
C LEU A 47 5.07 -9.07 13.99
N PRO A 48 3.77 -8.72 13.96
CA PRO A 48 2.91 -8.75 15.14
C PRO A 48 2.86 -10.12 15.83
N SER A 49 3.03 -11.21 15.08
CA SER A 49 3.16 -12.58 15.61
C SER A 49 4.42 -12.81 16.46
N GLY A 50 5.37 -11.87 16.46
CA GLY A 50 6.69 -12.01 17.07
C GLY A 50 7.76 -12.61 16.15
N GLU A 51 7.37 -13.11 14.97
CA GLU A 51 8.28 -13.65 13.95
C GLU A 51 9.29 -12.59 13.50
N ARG A 52 10.56 -13.01 13.34
CA ARG A 52 11.61 -12.18 12.72
C ARG A 52 11.83 -12.63 11.28
N ILE A 53 11.65 -11.71 10.34
CA ILE A 53 11.75 -11.98 8.90
C ILE A 53 12.53 -10.85 8.21
N THR A 54 13.18 -11.11 7.08
CA THR A 54 13.78 -10.03 6.27
C THR A 54 12.70 -9.29 5.46
N GLU A 55 12.94 -8.03 5.12
CA GLU A 55 12.07 -7.27 4.22
C GLU A 55 11.88 -8.00 2.87
N ALA A 56 12.97 -8.55 2.31
CA ALA A 56 12.91 -9.34 1.09
C ALA A 56 12.06 -10.62 1.23
N ALA A 57 12.21 -11.38 2.31
CA ALA A 57 11.40 -12.58 2.54
C ALA A 57 9.92 -12.23 2.77
N LEU A 58 9.65 -11.07 3.37
CA LEU A 58 8.29 -10.54 3.50
C LEU A 58 7.71 -10.17 2.12
N GLY A 59 8.51 -9.55 1.25
CA GLY A 59 8.15 -9.29 -0.15
C GLY A 59 7.78 -10.57 -0.91
N VAL A 60 8.57 -11.64 -0.77
CA VAL A 60 8.27 -12.96 -1.34
C VAL A 60 6.95 -13.52 -0.78
N ARG A 61 6.76 -13.47 0.54
CA ARG A 61 5.52 -13.96 1.19
C ARG A 61 4.28 -13.29 0.64
N TYR A 62 4.34 -11.98 0.44
CA TYR A 62 3.23 -11.21 -0.14
C TYR A 62 3.27 -11.14 -1.67
N LYS A 63 4.13 -11.91 -2.35
CA LYS A 63 4.24 -11.96 -3.82
C LYS A 63 4.44 -10.57 -4.45
N ALA A 64 5.25 -9.72 -3.81
CA ALA A 64 5.58 -8.37 -4.25
C ALA A 64 6.64 -8.37 -5.37
N PHE A 65 6.38 -9.11 -6.46
CA PHE A 65 7.32 -9.31 -7.57
C PHE A 65 7.40 -8.11 -8.53
N ALA A 66 6.41 -7.22 -8.49
CA ALA A 66 6.42 -5.95 -9.22
C ALA A 66 6.23 -4.81 -8.23
N THR A 67 7.09 -3.79 -8.33
CA THR A 67 7.08 -2.61 -7.48
C THR A 67 6.81 -1.33 -8.31
N PRO A 68 6.03 -0.37 -7.81
CA PRO A 68 5.46 -0.35 -6.46
C PRO A 68 4.25 -1.30 -6.31
N LEU A 69 4.09 -1.86 -5.13
CA LEU A 69 2.88 -2.60 -4.74
C LEU A 69 2.32 -1.99 -3.45
N PHE A 70 1.05 -1.61 -3.48
CA PHE A 70 0.31 -1.10 -2.33
C PHE A 70 -0.67 -2.14 -1.83
N MET A 71 -0.69 -2.35 -0.52
CA MET A 71 -1.63 -3.22 0.14
C MET A 71 -2.31 -2.49 1.30
N PHE A 72 -3.63 -2.56 1.31
CA PHE A 72 -4.48 -2.14 2.43
C PHE A 72 -4.90 -3.38 3.20
N MET A 73 -4.90 -3.29 4.53
CA MET A 73 -5.12 -4.43 5.41
C MET A 73 -5.92 -3.99 6.63
N GLU A 74 -6.72 -4.91 7.18
CA GLU A 74 -7.32 -4.74 8.50
C GLU A 74 -6.25 -4.86 9.60
N PRO A 75 -6.52 -4.38 10.84
CA PRO A 75 -5.57 -4.45 11.95
C PRO A 75 -5.09 -5.88 12.29
N ASP A 76 -5.89 -6.90 11.98
CA ASP A 76 -5.56 -8.31 12.16
C ASP A 76 -4.68 -8.89 11.04
N GLY A 77 -4.37 -8.08 10.02
CA GLY A 77 -3.57 -8.49 8.86
C GLY A 77 -4.36 -9.09 7.70
N LYS A 78 -5.70 -9.07 7.73
CA LYS A 78 -6.49 -9.48 6.57
C LYS A 78 -6.35 -8.48 5.42
N GLU A 79 -6.04 -8.98 4.22
CA GLU A 79 -5.88 -8.15 3.02
C GLU A 79 -7.24 -7.57 2.57
N ILE A 80 -7.31 -6.26 2.38
CA ILE A 80 -8.47 -5.52 1.87
C ILE A 80 -8.34 -5.29 0.37
N ALA A 81 -7.19 -4.76 -0.05
CA ALA A 81 -6.93 -4.43 -1.44
C ALA A 81 -5.44 -4.56 -1.75
N ARG A 82 -5.14 -4.99 -2.98
CA ARG A 82 -3.81 -5.17 -3.54
C ARG A 82 -3.73 -4.46 -4.87
N ILE A 83 -2.82 -3.49 -4.95
CA ILE A 83 -2.82 -2.49 -6.00
C ILE A 83 -1.40 -2.37 -6.55
N PRO A 84 -1.11 -3.01 -7.70
CA PRO A 84 0.20 -2.93 -8.33
C PRO A 84 0.34 -1.66 -9.19
N GLY A 85 1.60 -1.26 -9.39
CA GLY A 85 1.99 -0.23 -10.34
C GLY A 85 1.77 1.19 -9.84
N VAL A 86 2.15 2.15 -10.67
CA VAL A 86 2.16 3.58 -10.32
C VAL A 86 0.74 4.08 -10.07
N LYS A 87 0.61 5.01 -9.13
CA LYS A 87 -0.65 5.64 -8.74
C LYS A 87 -0.50 7.14 -8.55
N THR A 88 -1.57 7.85 -8.89
CA THR A 88 -1.71 9.29 -8.76
C THR A 88 -2.26 9.67 -7.38
N THR A 89 -2.24 10.95 -7.02
CA THR A 89 -2.91 11.46 -5.82
C THR A 89 -4.39 11.08 -5.79
N GLN A 90 -5.08 11.22 -6.93
CA GLN A 90 -6.51 10.91 -7.04
C GLN A 90 -6.78 9.42 -6.77
N ASP A 91 -5.97 8.52 -7.34
CA ASP A 91 -6.08 7.09 -7.08
C ASP A 91 -6.02 6.79 -5.57
N PHE A 92 -5.07 7.38 -4.86
CA PHE A 92 -4.95 7.17 -3.42
C PHE A 92 -6.08 7.80 -2.61
N GLN A 93 -6.64 8.93 -3.03
CA GLN A 93 -7.85 9.47 -2.40
C GLN A 93 -9.04 8.53 -2.56
N ASP A 94 -9.14 7.88 -3.72
CA ASP A 94 -10.20 6.92 -3.98
C ASP A 94 -10.03 5.62 -3.21
N TYR A 95 -8.79 5.16 -3.05
CA TYR A 95 -8.46 4.03 -2.20
C TYR A 95 -8.73 4.34 -0.73
N ASP A 96 -8.43 5.57 -0.30
CA ASP A 96 -8.79 5.99 1.05
C ASP A 96 -10.30 5.94 1.23
N ARG A 97 -11.08 6.56 0.35
CA ARG A 97 -12.55 6.54 0.43
C ARG A 97 -13.10 5.11 0.49
N PHE A 98 -12.56 4.20 -0.33
CA PHE A 98 -12.93 2.78 -0.34
C PHE A 98 -12.67 2.10 1.01
N VAL A 99 -11.51 2.35 1.63
CA VAL A 99 -11.07 1.67 2.85
C VAL A 99 -11.63 2.33 4.11
N SER A 100 -11.44 3.64 4.27
CA SER A 100 -11.90 4.43 5.42
C SER A 100 -13.43 4.50 5.49
N GLY A 101 -14.12 4.50 4.35
CA GLY A 101 -15.57 4.42 4.25
C GLY A 101 -16.15 3.02 4.48
N GLY A 102 -15.31 1.99 4.61
CA GLY A 102 -15.75 0.61 4.86
C GLY A 102 -16.39 -0.10 3.67
N HIS A 103 -16.29 0.45 2.46
CA HIS A 103 -16.93 -0.11 1.25
C HIS A 103 -16.38 -1.49 0.87
N TYR A 104 -15.16 -1.81 1.26
CA TYR A 104 -14.56 -3.13 1.06
C TYR A 104 -15.33 -4.28 1.70
N LYS A 105 -16.24 -4.00 2.64
CA LYS A 105 -17.07 -5.01 3.29
C LYS A 105 -18.22 -5.50 2.40
N THR A 106 -18.62 -4.71 1.40
CA THR A 106 -19.78 -5.01 0.56
C THR A 106 -19.43 -5.14 -0.92
N GLN A 107 -18.31 -4.57 -1.36
CA GLN A 107 -17.91 -4.60 -2.76
C GLN A 107 -16.39 -4.62 -2.96
N THR A 108 -15.96 -5.06 -4.14
CA THR A 108 -14.56 -5.01 -4.55
C THR A 108 -14.15 -3.58 -4.89
N LEU A 109 -12.84 -3.29 -4.86
CA LEU A 109 -12.31 -2.00 -5.28
C LEU A 109 -12.70 -1.66 -6.72
N ALA A 110 -12.70 -2.65 -7.63
CA ALA A 110 -13.07 -2.43 -9.03
C ALA A 110 -14.53 -1.99 -9.19
N GLN A 111 -15.46 -2.64 -8.46
CA GLN A 111 -16.88 -2.25 -8.44
C GLN A 111 -17.04 -0.82 -7.90
N PHE A 112 -16.41 -0.52 -6.77
CA PHE A 112 -16.48 0.81 -6.15
C PHE A 112 -15.95 1.92 -7.07
N LEU A 113 -14.88 1.66 -7.81
CA LEU A 113 -14.31 2.64 -8.74
C LEU A 113 -15.18 2.84 -9.99
N ALA A 114 -15.91 1.82 -10.42
CA ALA A 114 -16.82 1.89 -11.57
C ALA A 114 -18.11 2.67 -11.26
N GLU A 115 -18.49 2.78 -9.99
CA GLU A 115 -19.66 3.54 -9.52
C GLU A 115 -19.43 5.06 -9.45
N LYS A 116 -18.19 5.53 -9.71
CA LYS A 116 -17.93 6.97 -9.77
C LYS A 116 -18.60 7.59 -11.01
N PRO A 117 -19.38 8.68 -10.83
CA PRO A 117 -19.80 9.51 -11.95
C PRO A 117 -18.61 10.22 -12.61
#